data_AF-A0A9Y1EIE7-F1
#
_entry.id   AF-A0A9Y1EIE7-F1
#
_cell.length_a   1.000
_cell.length_b   1.000
_cell.length_c   1.000
_cell.angle_alpha   90.00
_cell.angle_beta   90.00
_cell.angle_gamma   90.00
#
_symmetry.space_group_name_H-M   'P 1'
#
loop_
_entity.id
_entity.type
_entity.pdbx_description
1 polymer ?
#
loop_
_entity_poly.entity_id
_entity_poly.type
_entity_poly.pdbx_seq_one_letter_code
_entity_poly.pdbx_strand_id
1 'polypeptide(L)'
;MSNESAGLQESHPMNGGDGTFSYSKNSYLQKEGSRFAAAMVSAAIAEKLDIEKLSSASNVFRMADLGCSVGPNTFFYMQNILEAVQHKYHSLGIKTQIPEFQVFFNDHAGNDFNTLFASLPPEKQYSAAGVPGSFYGRRGAEQELPCMEQRENSLHKRCRSSS
;
A
#
# COMPACT_ATOMS: atom_id res chain seq x y z
N MET A 1 -26.30 -33.03 -8.08
CA MET A 1 -26.36 -31.74 -7.37
C MET A 1 -25.76 -31.94 -6.00
N SER A 2 -24.45 -31.69 -5.88
CA SER A 2 -23.73 -31.62 -4.61
C SER A 2 -23.14 -30.22 -4.53
N ASN A 3 -23.57 -29.50 -3.50
CA ASN A 3 -23.32 -28.08 -3.27
C ASN A 3 -21.86 -27.91 -2.85
N GLU A 4 -21.00 -27.40 -3.73
CA GLU A 4 -19.67 -26.92 -3.33
C GLU A 4 -19.86 -25.59 -2.60
N SER A 5 -19.91 -25.66 -1.27
CA SER A 5 -19.61 -24.50 -0.43
C SER A 5 -18.11 -24.22 -0.59
N ALA A 6 -17.74 -23.30 -1.49
CA ALA A 6 -16.44 -22.66 -1.46
C ALA A 6 -16.19 -22.19 -0.02
N GLY A 7 -15.22 -22.80 0.67
CA GLY A 7 -14.91 -22.43 2.05
C GLY A 7 -14.56 -20.95 2.08
N LEU A 8 -15.38 -20.14 2.75
CA LEU A 8 -14.98 -18.78 3.10
C LEU A 8 -13.70 -18.91 3.93
N GLN A 9 -12.58 -18.43 3.39
CA GLN A 9 -11.37 -18.26 4.19
C GLN A 9 -11.73 -17.27 5.30
N GLU A 10 -11.77 -17.76 6.54
CA GLU A 10 -12.06 -16.92 7.69
C GLU A 10 -11.00 -15.82 7.77
N SER A 11 -11.46 -14.56 7.76
CA SER A 11 -10.59 -13.39 7.79
C SER A 11 -10.91 -12.56 9.01
N HIS A 12 -9.89 -12.16 9.75
CA HIS A 12 -10.01 -11.34 10.96
C HIS A 12 -9.30 -10.01 10.74
N PRO A 13 -9.87 -9.09 9.93
CA PRO A 13 -9.33 -7.75 9.78
C PRO A 13 -9.45 -6.97 11.09
N MET A 14 -8.68 -5.89 11.21
CA MET A 14 -8.76 -5.02 12.39
C MET A 14 -10.07 -4.22 12.42
N ASN A 15 -10.47 -3.76 13.61
CA ASN A 15 -11.67 -2.94 13.79
C ASN A 15 -11.61 -1.66 12.94
N GLY A 16 -12.50 -1.54 11.97
CA GLY A 16 -12.67 -0.35 11.14
C GLY A 16 -13.33 0.84 11.84
N GLY A 17 -13.58 1.89 11.04
CA GLY A 17 -14.14 3.16 11.49
C GLY A 17 -13.18 4.05 12.30
N ASP A 18 -13.73 5.12 12.87
CA ASP A 18 -13.03 6.15 13.63
C ASP A 18 -13.48 6.21 15.11
N GLY A 19 -14.28 5.24 15.56
CA GLY A 19 -14.81 5.14 16.92
C GLY A 19 -13.74 4.86 17.98
N THR A 20 -14.10 4.93 19.27
CA THR A 20 -13.17 4.75 20.40
C THR A 20 -12.42 3.42 20.39
N PHE A 21 -13.04 2.35 19.87
CA PHE A 21 -12.48 1.01 19.78
C PHE A 21 -11.94 0.65 18.38
N SER A 22 -11.84 1.65 17.48
CA SER A 22 -11.25 1.48 16.16
C SER A 22 -9.75 1.17 16.27
N TYR A 23 -9.23 0.48 15.25
CA TYR A 23 -7.80 0.22 15.13
C TYR A 23 -6.99 1.53 15.07
N SER A 24 -7.49 2.53 14.34
CA SER A 24 -6.81 3.82 14.19
C SER A 24 -6.51 4.51 15.53
N LYS A 25 -7.34 4.29 16.55
CA LYS A 25 -7.15 4.83 17.91
C LYS A 25 -6.43 3.89 18.88
N ASN A 26 -6.28 2.60 18.55
CA ASN A 26 -5.75 1.57 19.44
C ASN A 26 -4.52 0.82 18.88
N SER A 27 -3.82 1.41 17.91
CA SER A 27 -2.69 0.80 17.19
C SER A 27 -1.33 1.45 17.50
N TYR A 28 -1.18 2.01 18.70
CA TYR A 28 0.03 2.73 19.11
C TYR A 28 1.29 1.84 19.07
N LEU A 29 1.20 0.60 19.53
CA LEU A 29 2.35 -0.31 19.55
C LEU A 29 2.84 -0.64 18.14
N GLN A 30 1.92 -0.87 17.20
CA GLN A 30 2.25 -1.08 15.79
C GLN A 30 2.94 0.17 15.21
N LYS A 31 2.44 1.36 15.55
CA LYS A 31 3.04 2.63 15.13
C LYS A 31 4.47 2.81 15.64
N GLU A 32 4.73 2.54 16.92
CA GLU A 32 6.08 2.60 17.48
C GLU A 32 7.01 1.56 16.86
N GLY A 33 6.53 0.32 16.65
CA GLY A 33 7.27 -0.70 15.92
C GLY A 33 7.70 -0.23 14.52
N SER A 34 6.77 0.37 13.77
CA SER A 34 7.09 0.95 12.45
C SER A 34 8.11 2.09 12.54
N ARG A 35 8.05 2.94 13.57
CA ARG A 35 9.03 4.03 13.79
C ARG A 35 10.44 3.48 14.02
N PHE A 36 10.59 2.44 14.84
CA PHE A 36 11.88 1.79 15.05
C PHE A 36 12.40 1.11 13.78
N ALA A 37 11.51 0.54 12.97
CA ALA A 37 11.88 -0.09 11.70
C ALA A 37 12.24 0.90 10.58
N ALA A 38 11.78 2.15 10.67
CA ALA A 38 11.94 3.14 9.59
C ALA A 38 13.41 3.33 9.18
N ALA A 39 14.33 3.46 10.13
CA ALA A 39 15.76 3.62 9.83
C ALA A 39 16.36 2.41 9.10
N MET A 40 15.94 1.19 9.46
CA MET A 40 16.39 -0.05 8.80
C MET A 40 15.85 -0.13 7.36
N VAL A 41 14.59 0.24 7.16
CA VAL A 41 13.98 0.28 5.82
C VAL A 41 14.68 1.31 4.93
N SER A 42 14.94 2.51 5.44
CA SER A 42 15.68 3.55 4.72
C SER A 42 17.09 3.11 4.36
N ALA A 43 17.81 2.46 5.29
CA ALA A 43 19.13 1.91 5.02
C ALA A 43 19.10 0.81 3.94
N ALA A 44 18.13 -0.10 4.01
CA ALA A 44 17.96 -1.16 3.02
C ALA A 44 17.65 -0.59 1.62
N ILE A 45 16.82 0.46 1.53
CA ILE A 45 16.54 1.15 0.26
C ILE A 45 17.82 1.80 -0.27
N ALA A 46 18.54 2.54 0.57
CA ALA A 46 19.79 3.20 0.20
C ALA A 46 20.84 2.20 -0.31
N GLU A 47 20.95 1.02 0.30
CA GLU A 47 21.93 -0.01 -0.08
C GLU A 47 21.49 -0.88 -1.27
N LYS A 48 20.22 -1.33 -1.30
CA LYS A 48 19.80 -2.43 -2.18
C LYS A 48 18.97 -2.01 -3.39
N LEU A 49 18.33 -0.84 -3.37
CA LEU A 49 17.48 -0.42 -4.49
C LEU A 49 18.32 -0.04 -5.72
N ASP A 50 18.18 -0.76 -6.83
CA ASP A 50 18.83 -0.39 -8.08
C ASP A 50 17.90 0.53 -8.89
N ILE A 51 18.19 1.84 -8.86
CA ILE A 51 17.35 2.83 -9.54
C ILE A 51 17.60 2.88 -11.05
N GLU A 52 18.80 2.50 -11.53
CA GLU A 52 19.11 2.53 -12.97
C GLU A 52 18.28 1.47 -13.70
N LYS A 53 18.19 0.29 -13.10
CA LYS A 53 17.33 -0.78 -13.60
C LYS A 53 15.86 -0.37 -13.63
N LEU A 54 15.41 0.39 -12.64
CA LEU A 54 14.01 0.82 -12.57
C LEU A 54 13.66 1.88 -13.63
N SER A 55 14.52 2.88 -13.81
CA SER A 55 14.35 3.92 -14.83
C SER A 55 14.25 3.37 -16.25
N SER A 56 14.87 2.21 -16.51
CA SER A 56 14.83 1.55 -17.83
C SER A 56 13.50 0.86 -18.16
N ALA A 57 12.67 0.54 -17.16
CA ALA A 57 11.46 -0.26 -17.34
C ALA A 57 10.18 0.60 -17.42
N SER A 58 10.04 1.59 -16.53
CA SER A 58 8.90 2.50 -16.46
C SER A 58 9.22 3.64 -15.50
N ASN A 59 8.68 4.85 -15.73
CA ASN A 59 8.83 5.97 -14.79
C ASN A 59 7.86 5.89 -13.58
N VAL A 60 7.40 4.69 -13.22
CA VAL A 60 6.46 4.46 -12.10
C VAL A 60 7.08 3.53 -11.06
N PHE A 61 7.18 4.02 -9.83
CA PHE A 61 7.62 3.24 -8.67
C PHE A 61 6.39 2.68 -7.93
N ARG A 62 6.22 1.36 -7.96
CA ARG A 62 5.09 0.68 -7.33
C ARG A 62 5.47 0.12 -5.96
N MET A 63 4.70 0.49 -4.95
CA MET A 63 4.83 0.03 -3.56
C MET A 63 3.57 -0.72 -3.16
N ALA A 64 3.69 -1.70 -2.28
CA ALA A 64 2.56 -2.41 -1.72
C ALA A 64 2.70 -2.54 -0.21
N ASP A 65 1.63 -2.26 0.52
CA ASP A 65 1.48 -2.60 1.93
C ASP A 65 0.60 -3.84 2.07
N LEU A 66 1.15 -4.92 2.61
CA LEU A 66 0.47 -6.21 2.75
C LEU A 66 0.00 -6.36 4.21
N GLY A 67 -1.30 -6.20 4.45
CA GLY A 67 -1.87 -6.07 5.79
C GLY A 67 -2.02 -4.60 6.22
N CYS A 68 -2.55 -3.76 5.33
CA CYS A 68 -2.61 -2.31 5.54
C CYS A 68 -3.57 -1.87 6.65
N SER A 69 -4.50 -2.72 7.06
CA SER A 69 -5.59 -2.38 7.98
C SER A 69 -6.34 -1.13 7.48
N VAL A 70 -6.73 -0.23 8.39
CA VAL A 70 -7.61 0.93 8.11
C VAL A 70 -6.92 2.28 8.30
N GLY A 71 -5.59 2.29 8.49
CA GLY A 71 -4.81 3.50 8.82
C GLY A 71 -4.88 3.92 10.29
N PRO A 72 -4.09 4.93 10.72
CA PRO A 72 -3.19 5.76 9.90
C PRO A 72 -1.78 5.18 9.71
N ASN A 73 -1.45 4.07 10.37
CA ASN A 73 -0.08 3.54 10.42
C ASN A 73 0.48 3.21 9.04
N THR A 74 -0.33 2.65 8.15
CA THR A 74 0.04 2.34 6.76
C THR A 74 0.53 3.59 6.00
N PHE A 75 -0.13 4.74 6.19
CA PHE A 75 0.28 5.99 5.52
C PHE A 75 1.63 6.48 6.02
N PHE A 76 1.86 6.40 7.33
CA PHE A 76 3.16 6.72 7.91
C PHE A 76 4.26 5.82 7.32
N TYR A 77 4.00 4.52 7.23
CA TYR A 77 4.97 3.57 6.68
C TYR A 77 5.27 3.84 5.19
N MET A 78 4.23 4.00 4.36
CA MET A 78 4.38 4.27 2.94
C MET A 78 5.08 5.62 2.67
N GLN A 79 4.80 6.63 3.49
CA GLN A 79 5.49 7.93 3.40
C GLN A 79 6.99 7.80 3.68
N ASN A 80 7.40 7.04 4.71
CA ASN A 80 8.82 6.81 4.99
C ASN A 80 9.53 6.09 3.84
N ILE A 81 8.89 5.11 3.20
CA ILE A 81 9.48 4.43 2.02
C ILE A 81 9.62 5.42 0.86
N LEU A 82 8.57 6.17 0.57
CA LEU A 82 8.59 7.17 -0.51
C LEU A 82 9.73 8.17 -0.30
N GLU A 83 9.88 8.72 0.91
CA GLU A 83 10.94 9.65 1.26
C GLU A 83 12.34 9.02 1.13
N ALA A 84 12.50 7.77 1.56
CA ALA A 84 13.77 7.04 1.42
C ALA A 84 14.14 6.81 -0.06
N VAL A 85 13.16 6.50 -0.91
CA VAL A 85 13.37 6.37 -2.35
C VAL A 85 13.74 7.72 -2.96
N GLN A 86 12.98 8.78 -2.68
CA GLN A 86 13.29 10.14 -3.15
C GLN A 86 14.69 10.58 -2.71
N HIS A 87 15.05 10.34 -1.45
CA HIS A 87 16.37 10.65 -0.92
C HIS A 87 17.48 9.94 -1.71
N LYS A 88 17.26 8.68 -2.11
CA LYS A 88 18.22 7.94 -2.95
C LYS A 88 18.38 8.55 -4.34
N TYR A 89 17.32 9.00 -4.98
CA TYR A 89 17.43 9.74 -6.26
C TYR A 89 18.22 11.04 -6.07
N HIS A 90 17.91 11.79 -5.01
CA HIS A 90 18.58 13.05 -4.71
C HIS A 90 20.07 12.87 -4.36
N SER A 91 20.44 11.83 -3.61
CA SER A 91 21.83 11.57 -3.24
C SER A 91 22.70 11.21 -4.44
N LEU A 92 22.10 10.68 -5.50
CA LEU A 92 22.75 10.42 -6.79
C LEU A 92 22.71 11.62 -7.75
N GLY A 93 22.22 12.78 -7.30
CA GLY A 93 22.14 14.00 -8.10
C GLY A 93 21.00 14.00 -9.13
N ILE A 94 20.12 13.01 -9.09
CA ILE A 94 19.02 12.85 -10.05
C ILE A 94 17.80 13.61 -9.54
N LYS A 95 17.45 14.71 -10.23
CA LYS A 95 16.29 15.55 -9.87
C LYS A 95 15.14 15.47 -10.87
N THR A 96 15.42 15.17 -12.14
CA THR A 96 14.43 15.21 -13.23
C THR A 96 13.81 13.86 -13.55
N GLN A 97 14.32 12.77 -12.95
CA GLN A 97 13.85 11.40 -13.20
C GLN A 97 13.28 10.74 -11.94
N ILE A 98 12.73 11.54 -11.01
CA ILE A 98 12.03 10.97 -9.86
C ILE A 98 10.74 10.32 -10.41
N PRO A 99 10.51 9.03 -10.14
CA PRO A 99 9.37 8.31 -10.68
C PRO A 99 8.06 8.78 -10.03
N GLU A 100 6.95 8.60 -10.74
CA GLU A 100 5.62 8.70 -10.15
C GLU A 100 5.41 7.53 -9.17
N PHE A 101 4.86 7.80 -7.99
CA PHE A 101 4.62 6.76 -7.00
C PHE A 101 3.19 6.23 -7.06
N GLN A 102 3.06 4.90 -7.02
CA GLN A 102 1.78 4.21 -6.89
C GLN A 102 1.83 3.26 -5.70
N VAL A 103 0.88 3.38 -4.79
CA VAL A 103 0.78 2.55 -3.59
C VAL A 103 -0.45 1.66 -3.66
N PHE A 104 -0.24 0.36 -3.44
CA PHE A 104 -1.28 -0.64 -3.32
C PHE A 104 -1.44 -1.04 -1.85
N PHE A 105 -2.59 -0.73 -1.28
CA PHE A 105 -2.97 -1.12 0.08
C PHE A 105 -3.73 -2.44 0.00
N ASN A 106 -3.10 -3.53 0.43
CA ASN A 106 -3.72 -4.85 0.46
C ASN A 106 -4.09 -5.24 1.89
N ASP A 107 -5.28 -5.81 2.04
CA ASP A 107 -5.71 -6.49 3.25
C ASP A 107 -6.80 -7.50 2.88
N HIS A 108 -7.31 -8.23 3.87
CA HIS A 108 -8.45 -9.11 3.73
C HIS A 108 -9.65 -8.39 3.08
N ALA A 109 -10.47 -9.14 2.34
CA ALA A 109 -11.64 -8.59 1.65
C ALA A 109 -12.67 -7.97 2.62
N GLY A 110 -12.70 -8.41 3.88
CA GLY A 110 -13.53 -7.84 4.93
C GLY A 110 -12.96 -6.59 5.60
N ASN A 111 -11.77 -6.12 5.21
CA ASN A 111 -11.19 -4.90 5.76
C ASN A 111 -12.01 -3.66 5.37
N ASP A 112 -12.03 -2.67 6.26
CA ASP A 112 -12.76 -1.42 6.03
C ASP A 112 -11.92 -0.43 5.19
N PHE A 113 -11.86 -0.70 3.89
CA PHE A 113 -11.20 0.17 2.92
C PHE A 113 -11.87 1.55 2.81
N ASN A 114 -13.15 1.69 3.17
CA ASN A 114 -13.80 3.00 3.14
C ASN A 114 -13.16 3.94 4.17
N THR A 115 -12.94 3.46 5.40
CA THR A 115 -12.23 4.22 6.42
C THR A 115 -10.78 4.50 6.03
N LEU A 116 -10.09 3.53 5.42
CA LEU A 116 -8.74 3.74 4.88
C LEU A 116 -8.74 4.90 3.86
N PHE A 117 -9.61 4.85 2.86
CA PHE A 117 -9.65 5.86 1.80
C PHE A 117 -10.16 7.22 2.29
N ALA A 118 -11.08 7.26 3.24
CA ALA A 118 -11.53 8.50 3.87
C ALA A 118 -10.44 9.19 4.71
N SER A 119 -9.47 8.42 5.21
CA SER A 119 -8.37 8.91 6.05
C SER A 119 -7.06 9.16 5.29
N LEU A 120 -7.06 9.01 3.96
CA LEU A 120 -5.88 9.29 3.14
C LEU A 120 -5.44 10.75 3.28
N PRO A 121 -4.13 11.01 3.44
CA PRO A 121 -3.62 12.38 3.46
C PRO A 121 -3.95 13.11 2.13
N PRO A 122 -4.47 14.35 2.18
CA PRO A 122 -4.76 15.11 0.97
C PRO A 122 -3.46 15.44 0.20
N GLU A 123 -2.39 15.75 0.91
CA GLU A 123 -1.07 16.14 0.37
C GLU A 123 -0.17 14.95 -0.03
N LYS A 124 -0.74 13.75 -0.20
CA LYS A 124 0.03 12.56 -0.57
C LYS A 124 0.69 12.71 -1.94
N GLN A 125 1.92 12.24 -2.07
CA GLN A 125 2.70 12.28 -3.32
C GLN A 125 2.61 10.98 -4.13
N TYR A 126 1.53 10.23 -3.95
CA TYR A 126 1.32 8.94 -4.62
C TYR A 126 -0.15 8.72 -5.00
N SER A 127 -0.35 7.97 -6.07
CA SER A 127 -1.66 7.39 -6.38
C SER A 127 -1.93 6.20 -5.47
N ALA A 128 -3.15 6.09 -4.95
CA ALA A 128 -3.54 5.06 -3.99
C ALA A 128 -4.57 4.10 -4.59
N ALA A 129 -4.33 2.80 -4.44
CA ALA A 129 -5.27 1.75 -4.80
C ALA A 129 -5.39 0.72 -3.67
N GLY A 130 -6.59 0.20 -3.45
CA GLY A 130 -6.90 -0.83 -2.46
C GLY A 130 -7.06 -2.17 -3.16
N VAL A 131 -6.49 -3.23 -2.60
CA VAL A 131 -6.49 -4.57 -3.17
C VAL A 131 -7.12 -5.53 -2.14
N PRO A 132 -8.43 -5.75 -2.15
CA PRO A 132 -9.09 -6.68 -1.23
C PRO A 132 -8.71 -8.13 -1.56
N GLY A 133 -8.25 -8.87 -0.56
CA GLY A 133 -7.96 -10.30 -0.67
C GLY A 133 -6.71 -10.73 0.11
N SER A 134 -6.62 -12.03 0.38
CA SER A 134 -5.48 -12.61 1.07
C SER A 134 -4.19 -12.47 0.26
N PHE A 135 -3.13 -11.94 0.85
CA PHE A 135 -1.80 -11.95 0.25
C PHE A 135 -1.15 -13.34 0.23
N TYR A 136 -1.68 -14.31 0.97
CA TYR A 136 -1.24 -15.71 0.90
C TYR A 136 -1.73 -16.43 -0.36
N GLY A 137 -2.80 -15.92 -0.98
CA GLY A 137 -3.47 -16.52 -2.13
C GLY A 137 -3.22 -15.76 -3.42
N ARG A 138 -2.02 -15.90 -3.99
CA ARG A 138 -1.67 -15.82 -5.44
C ARG A 138 -0.16 -15.65 -5.61
N ARG A 139 0.54 -16.74 -5.95
CA ARG A 139 1.86 -16.65 -6.61
C ARG A 139 1.60 -16.62 -8.12
N GLY A 140 1.81 -15.47 -8.75
CA GLY A 140 1.92 -15.37 -10.20
C GLY A 140 0.62 -15.21 -10.98
N ALA A 141 0.78 -14.64 -12.18
CA ALA A 141 -0.19 -14.33 -13.23
C ALA A 141 -1.09 -13.09 -13.00
N GLU A 142 -0.60 -11.95 -13.50
CA GLU A 142 -1.25 -11.20 -14.60
C GLU A 142 -2.74 -11.53 -14.83
N GLN A 143 -3.60 -11.09 -13.91
CA GLN A 143 -5.04 -10.91 -14.15
C GLN A 143 -5.52 -9.70 -13.35
N GLU A 144 -6.41 -8.91 -13.96
CA GLU A 144 -7.02 -7.69 -13.41
C GLU A 144 -7.53 -7.93 -11.97
N LEU A 145 -6.73 -7.56 -10.97
CA LEU A 145 -7.21 -7.51 -9.60
C LEU A 145 -8.30 -6.43 -9.53
N PRO A 146 -9.44 -6.69 -8.87
CA PRO A 146 -10.39 -5.63 -8.52
C PRO A 146 -9.68 -4.69 -7.55
N CYS A 147 -9.00 -3.68 -8.08
CA CYS A 147 -8.48 -2.60 -7.27
C CYS A 147 -9.60 -1.59 -7.03
N MET A 148 -9.60 -0.95 -5.87
CA MET A 148 -10.36 0.28 -5.64
C MET A 148 -9.38 1.44 -5.78
N GLU A 149 -9.49 2.23 -6.84
CA GLU A 149 -8.70 3.45 -7.00
C GLU A 149 -9.55 4.65 -6.57
N GLN A 150 -9.01 5.50 -5.69
CA GLN A 150 -9.59 6.82 -5.48
C GLN A 150 -9.03 7.79 -6.53
N ARG A 151 -9.86 8.17 -7.51
CA ARG A 151 -9.70 9.44 -8.24
C ARG A 151 -10.94 10.29 -8.00
N GLU A 152 -10.73 11.53 -7.57
CA GLU A 152 -11.75 12.60 -7.57
C GLU A 152 -13.13 12.14 -7.06
N ASN A 153 -13.20 11.71 -5.79
CA ASN A 153 -14.45 11.36 -5.09
C ASN A 153 -15.26 10.19 -5.68
N SER A 154 -14.67 9.30 -6.49
CA SER A 154 -15.32 8.05 -6.92
C SER A 154 -14.45 6.82 -6.65
N LEU A 155 -15.03 5.80 -5.99
CA LEU A 155 -14.33 4.64 -5.42
C LEU A 155 -14.24 3.41 -6.35
N HIS A 156 -14.67 3.49 -7.62
CA HIS A 156 -14.81 2.30 -8.46
C HIS A 156 -14.10 2.42 -9.82
N LYS A 157 -12.91 1.81 -9.94
CA LYS A 157 -12.24 1.49 -11.22
C LYS A 157 -11.40 0.22 -11.10
N ARG A 158 -11.43 -0.67 -12.11
CA ARG A 158 -10.44 -1.76 -12.25
C ARG A 158 -9.08 -1.17 -12.63
N CYS A 159 -8.01 -1.59 -11.95
CA CYS A 159 -6.66 -1.31 -12.42
C CYS A 159 -6.35 -2.22 -13.62
N ARG A 160 -6.05 -1.62 -14.77
CA ARG A 160 -5.33 -2.31 -15.85
C ARG A 160 -3.85 -2.31 -15.49
N SER A 161 -3.23 -3.48 -15.47
CA SER A 161 -1.78 -3.57 -15.63
C SER A 161 -1.48 -3.12 -17.07
N SER A 162 -0.93 -1.92 -17.24
CA SER A 162 -0.33 -1.56 -18.52
C SER A 162 0.94 -2.38 -18.67
N SER A 163 0.90 -3.32 -19.62
CA SER A 163 2.06 -4.06 -20.15
C SER A 163 3.09 -3.12 -20.77
#